data_AF-A0AAP7UK69-F1
#
_entry.id   AF-A0AAP7UK69-F1
#
_cell.length_a   1.000
_cell.length_b   1.000
_cell.length_c   1.000
_cell.angle_alpha   90.00
_cell.angle_beta   90.00
_cell.angle_gamma   90.00
#
_symmetry.space_group_name_H-M   'P 1'
#
loop_
_entity.id
_entity.type
_entity.pdbx_description
1 polymer ?
#
loop_
_entity_poly.entity_id
_entity_poly.type
_entity_poly.pdbx_seq_one_letter_code
_entity_poly.pdbx_strand_id
1 'polypeptide(L)'
;MDNPINSGDTMSNDTKPDINRLEREKTSLKLRVKYKKAVFFLGGLCYIVFSLVFFSFIRTETSNVMILICSLAGIALIVIPYIIPNQRFITMMHDIDREIDLLQSDDPTINRSEILFKQHDLQLKRYYDLNLRQNSFVFWVGICCIVLGFIFLGITMYLISSNILGDSQNKIIVAATGTLAGILSNFIGAIYLKMHTNSIKSLTQFHNRIVNTHHFYFSNFLISQISDEHKRQETLANLALNISNDKSTEGKIE
;
A
#
# COMPACT_ATOMS: atom_id res chain seq x y z
N MET A 1 -29.48 22.87 45.69
CA MET A 1 -29.02 23.84 44.67
C MET A 1 -27.70 23.30 44.18
N ASP A 2 -27.79 22.56 43.08
CA ASP A 2 -26.69 21.85 42.46
C ASP A 2 -25.76 22.83 41.73
N ASN A 3 -24.46 22.65 41.90
CA ASN A 3 -23.46 23.24 41.02
C ASN A 3 -22.80 22.08 40.26
N PRO A 4 -22.93 22.00 38.93
CA PRO A 4 -22.35 20.91 38.17
C PRO A 4 -20.84 21.13 38.02
N ILE A 5 -20.06 20.14 38.45
CA ILE A 5 -18.62 20.08 38.21
C ILE A 5 -18.44 19.87 36.71
N ASN A 6 -17.92 20.90 36.07
CA ASN A 6 -17.44 20.92 34.69
C ASN A 6 -16.30 19.90 34.52
N SER A 7 -16.62 18.68 34.11
CA SER A 7 -15.67 17.61 33.78
C SER A 7 -15.14 17.75 32.35
N GLY A 8 -14.65 18.94 32.00
CA GLY A 8 -14.23 19.29 30.65
C GLY A 8 -12.72 19.46 30.45
N ASP A 9 -11.91 19.65 31.49
CA ASP A 9 -10.51 20.06 31.32
C ASP A 9 -9.60 19.55 32.44
N THR A 10 -9.10 18.31 32.34
CA THR A 10 -7.93 17.89 33.12
C THR A 10 -6.90 17.15 32.26
N MET A 11 -6.62 17.68 31.07
CA MET A 11 -5.36 17.32 30.41
C MET A 11 -4.20 17.95 31.21
N SER A 12 -3.47 17.11 31.96
CA SER A 12 -2.32 17.50 32.80
C SER A 12 -1.40 18.47 32.06
N ASN A 13 -0.96 19.54 32.73
CA ASN A 13 -0.13 20.60 32.16
C ASN A 13 1.24 20.07 31.65
N ASP A 14 1.69 18.90 32.13
CA ASP A 14 2.88 18.18 31.65
C ASP A 14 2.66 17.43 30.32
N THR A 15 1.42 17.06 29.99
CA THR A 15 1.12 16.28 28.77
C THR A 15 1.04 17.17 27.52
N LYS A 16 0.55 18.41 27.67
CA LYS A 16 0.46 19.41 26.58
C LYS A 16 1.78 19.71 25.85
N PRO A 17 2.93 19.90 26.52
CA PRO A 17 4.19 20.13 25.83
C PRO A 17 4.68 18.90 25.02
N ASP A 18 4.43 17.68 25.49
CA ASP A 18 4.82 16.45 24.77
C ASP A 18 3.96 16.19 23.53
N ILE A 19 2.64 16.43 23.59
CA ILE A 19 1.76 16.34 22.41
C ILE A 19 2.20 17.33 21.32
N ASN A 20 2.46 18.59 21.70
CA ASN A 20 2.94 19.62 20.78
C ASN A 20 4.32 19.32 20.17
N ARG A 21 5.14 18.54 20.88
CA ARG A 21 6.44 18.06 20.37
C ARG A 21 6.24 16.95 19.35
N LEU A 22 5.40 15.96 19.65
CA LEU A 22 5.05 14.85 18.77
C LEU A 22 4.40 15.35 17.46
N GLU A 23 3.51 16.34 17.52
CA GLU A 23 2.92 16.97 16.33
C GLU A 23 3.96 17.71 15.46
N ARG A 24 4.94 18.36 16.08
CA ARG A 24 6.06 18.99 15.37
C ARG A 24 6.93 17.95 14.67
N GLU A 25 7.22 16.84 15.33
CA GLU A 25 7.98 15.74 14.73
C GLU A 25 7.23 15.12 13.55
N LYS A 26 5.93 14.85 13.71
CA LYS A 26 5.01 14.40 12.64
C LYS A 26 5.07 15.32 11.42
N THR A 27 5.01 16.63 11.66
CA THR A 27 5.06 17.66 10.60
C THR A 27 6.41 17.66 9.88
N SER A 28 7.51 17.52 10.62
CA SER A 28 8.86 17.43 10.04
C SER A 28 9.05 16.18 9.16
N LEU A 29 8.47 15.04 9.56
CA LEU A 29 8.47 13.79 8.78
C LEU A 29 7.69 13.95 7.47
N LYS A 30 6.51 14.60 7.50
CA LYS A 30 5.74 14.95 6.29
C LYS A 30 6.56 15.80 5.32
N LEU A 31 7.29 16.79 5.85
CA LEU A 31 8.17 17.65 5.04
C LEU A 31 9.33 16.87 4.41
N ARG A 32 9.98 15.97 5.15
CA ARG A 32 11.06 15.11 4.61
C ARG A 32 10.58 14.22 3.47
N VAL A 33 9.37 13.66 3.57
CA VAL A 33 8.77 12.86 2.48
C VAL A 33 8.49 13.73 1.25
N LYS A 34 7.90 14.92 1.43
CA LYS A 34 7.68 15.87 0.34
C LYS A 34 8.99 16.29 -0.33
N TYR A 35 10.02 16.60 0.47
CA TYR A 35 11.35 16.97 -0.02
C TYR A 35 11.99 15.84 -0.82
N LYS A 36 11.96 14.60 -0.32
CA LYS A 36 12.49 13.44 -1.05
C LYS A 36 11.76 13.25 -2.40
N LYS A 37 10.43 13.37 -2.43
CA LYS A 37 9.67 13.34 -3.68
C LYS A 37 10.06 14.47 -4.64
N ALA A 38 10.27 15.67 -4.14
CA ALA A 38 10.71 16.82 -4.94
C ALA A 38 12.13 16.63 -5.50
N VAL A 39 13.06 16.05 -4.75
CA VAL A 39 14.42 15.74 -5.22
C VAL A 39 14.39 14.73 -6.36
N PHE A 40 13.61 13.66 -6.25
CA PHE A 40 13.46 12.69 -7.34
C PHE A 40 12.77 13.29 -8.56
N PHE A 41 11.76 14.14 -8.36
CA PHE A 41 11.11 14.87 -9.46
C PHE A 41 12.09 15.78 -10.20
N LEU A 42 12.88 16.56 -9.47
CA LEU A 42 13.89 17.46 -10.02
C LEU A 42 15.00 16.68 -10.74
N GLY A 43 15.46 15.57 -10.14
CA GLY A 43 16.46 14.69 -10.76
C GLY A 43 15.99 14.06 -12.06
N GLY A 44 14.75 13.58 -12.12
CA GLY A 44 14.17 13.04 -13.35
C GLY A 44 13.97 14.10 -14.44
N LEU A 45 13.56 15.31 -14.06
CA LEU A 45 13.45 16.43 -15.00
C LEU A 45 14.82 16.83 -15.57
N CYS A 46 15.86 16.91 -14.72
CA CYS A 46 17.23 17.13 -15.17
C CYS A 46 17.73 16.02 -16.10
N TYR A 47 17.37 14.76 -15.84
CA TYR A 47 17.75 13.63 -16.71
C TYR A 47 17.12 13.74 -18.11
N ILE A 48 15.83 14.11 -18.19
CA ILE A 48 15.14 14.33 -19.48
C ILE A 48 15.80 15.48 -20.25
N VAL A 49 16.08 16.60 -19.58
CA VAL A 49 16.74 17.76 -20.19
C VAL A 49 18.16 17.40 -20.66
N PHE A 50 18.93 16.68 -19.84
CA PHE A 50 20.27 16.20 -20.21
C PHE A 50 20.23 15.30 -21.44
N SER A 51 19.25 14.39 -21.51
CA SER A 51 19.05 13.52 -22.66
C SER A 51 18.73 14.30 -23.95
N LEU A 52 17.89 15.36 -23.88
CA LEU A 52 17.56 16.23 -25.01
C LEU A 52 18.76 17.07 -25.50
N VAL A 53 19.60 17.56 -24.57
CA VAL A 53 20.80 18.33 -24.90
C VAL A 53 21.88 17.43 -25.51
N PHE A 54 22.14 16.27 -24.90
CA PHE A 54 23.09 15.29 -25.42
C PHE A 54 22.69 14.80 -26.82
N PHE A 55 21.39 14.64 -27.04
CA PHE A 55 20.83 14.33 -28.34
C PHE A 55 21.11 15.40 -29.40
N SER A 56 20.91 16.68 -29.06
CA SER A 56 21.13 17.79 -30.00
C SER A 56 22.59 17.88 -30.48
N PHE A 57 23.52 17.29 -29.72
CA PHE A 57 24.94 17.23 -30.03
C PHE A 57 25.33 16.04 -30.94
N ILE A 58 24.63 14.91 -30.84
CA ILE A 58 24.93 13.68 -31.60
C ILE A 58 23.94 13.54 -32.76
N ARG A 59 24.30 14.16 -33.89
CA ARG A 59 23.49 14.17 -35.11
C ARG A 59 23.80 12.94 -35.99
N THR A 60 23.27 11.78 -35.62
CA THR A 60 23.43 10.50 -36.36
C THR A 60 22.07 9.82 -36.55
N GLU A 61 21.72 9.26 -37.71
CA GLU A 61 20.38 8.72 -38.06
C GLU A 61 19.75 7.69 -37.09
N THR A 62 20.51 7.06 -36.19
CA THR A 62 20.00 6.19 -35.11
C THR A 62 19.36 6.97 -33.94
N SER A 63 19.22 8.28 -34.10
CA SER A 63 18.91 9.28 -33.08
C SER A 63 17.52 9.11 -32.42
N ASN A 64 16.47 8.83 -33.19
CA ASN A 64 15.09 8.94 -32.70
C ASN A 64 14.71 7.84 -31.70
N VAL A 65 15.24 6.63 -31.87
CA VAL A 65 14.93 5.48 -31.00
C VAL A 65 15.62 5.61 -29.64
N MET A 66 16.84 6.16 -29.63
CA MET A 66 17.58 6.45 -28.39
C MET A 66 16.91 7.53 -27.53
N ILE A 67 16.33 8.57 -28.14
CA ILE A 67 15.55 9.59 -27.40
C ILE A 67 14.35 8.94 -26.71
N LEU A 68 13.62 8.08 -27.43
CA LEU A 68 12.45 7.40 -26.88
C LEU A 68 12.81 6.55 -25.67
N ILE A 69 13.92 5.81 -25.73
CA ILE A 69 14.38 4.97 -24.62
C ILE A 69 14.84 5.82 -23.41
N CYS A 70 15.63 6.88 -23.64
CA CYS A 70 16.09 7.74 -22.55
C CYS A 70 14.95 8.57 -21.92
N SER A 71 14.00 9.06 -22.70
CA SER A 71 12.82 9.76 -22.18
C SER A 71 11.93 8.82 -21.34
N LEU A 72 11.75 7.57 -21.77
CA LEU A 72 11.03 6.55 -21.02
C LEU A 72 11.73 6.23 -19.68
N ALA A 73 13.07 6.14 -19.67
CA ALA A 73 13.86 5.94 -18.47
C ALA A 73 13.76 7.13 -17.49
N GLY A 74 13.72 8.36 -18.00
CA GLY A 74 13.52 9.57 -17.19
C GLY A 74 12.14 9.62 -16.54
N ILE A 75 11.09 9.25 -17.28
CA ILE A 75 9.72 9.15 -16.76
C ILE A 75 9.65 8.09 -15.65
N ALA A 76 10.29 6.93 -15.82
CA ALA A 76 10.34 5.89 -14.80
C ALA A 76 10.95 6.38 -13.48
N LEU A 77 12.04 7.15 -13.53
CA LEU A 77 12.69 7.73 -12.34
C LEU A 77 11.78 8.68 -11.55
N ILE A 78 10.89 9.40 -12.22
CA ILE A 78 9.92 10.32 -11.59
C ILE A 78 8.76 9.53 -10.96
N VAL A 79 8.31 8.49 -11.65
CA VAL A 79 7.09 7.75 -11.34
C VAL A 79 7.28 6.73 -10.21
N ILE A 80 8.43 6.04 -10.16
CA ILE A 80 8.76 5.05 -9.11
C ILE A 80 8.60 5.58 -7.67
N PRO A 81 9.16 6.73 -7.26
CA PRO A 81 9.06 7.25 -5.89
C PRO A 81 7.66 7.77 -5.53
N TYR A 82 6.79 7.96 -6.53
CA TYR A 82 5.38 8.31 -6.31
C TYR A 82 4.51 7.07 -6.10
N ILE A 83 4.82 5.98 -6.81
CA ILE A 83 4.12 4.69 -6.71
C ILE A 83 4.49 3.92 -5.46
N ILE A 84 5.79 3.92 -5.08
CA ILE A 84 6.27 3.16 -3.94
C ILE A 84 6.26 4.07 -2.71
N PRO A 85 5.19 4.05 -1.87
CA PRO A 85 5.19 4.79 -0.64
C PRO A 85 6.31 4.28 0.26
N ASN A 86 7.05 5.21 0.87
CA ASN A 86 8.13 4.84 1.77
C ASN A 86 7.53 4.38 3.11
N GLN A 87 7.36 3.05 3.25
CA GLN A 87 6.68 2.41 4.38
C GLN A 87 7.24 2.85 5.74
N ARG A 88 8.54 3.10 5.86
CA ARG A 88 9.16 3.60 7.10
C ARG A 88 8.53 4.88 7.64
N PHE A 89 8.21 5.84 6.76
CA PHE A 89 7.62 7.11 7.20
C PHE A 89 6.16 6.96 7.61
N ILE A 90 5.43 5.99 7.04
CA ILE A 90 4.04 5.69 7.39
C ILE A 90 3.98 5.03 8.78
N THR A 91 4.93 4.16 9.09
CA THR A 91 5.06 3.53 10.41
C THR A 91 5.42 4.56 11.48
N MET A 92 6.46 5.38 11.26
CA MET A 92 6.86 6.43 12.22
C MET A 92 5.75 7.43 12.51
N MET A 93 5.02 7.90 11.49
CA MET A 93 3.88 8.81 11.66
C MET A 93 2.79 8.22 12.56
N HIS A 94 2.61 6.90 12.48
CA HIS A 94 1.60 6.17 13.22
C HIS A 94 2.03 5.88 14.65
N ASP A 95 3.31 5.59 14.88
CA ASP A 95 3.83 5.44 16.24
C ASP A 95 3.70 6.73 17.05
N ILE A 96 3.89 7.88 16.39
CA ILE A 96 3.65 9.22 16.95
C ILE A 96 2.15 9.44 17.25
N ASP A 97 1.26 9.09 16.31
CA ASP A 97 -0.19 9.20 16.54
C ASP A 97 -0.66 8.34 17.72
N ARG A 98 -0.09 7.13 17.85
CA ARG A 98 -0.34 6.24 18.99
C ARG A 98 0.13 6.85 20.31
N GLU A 99 1.31 7.46 20.32
CA GLU A 99 1.85 8.08 21.53
C GLU A 99 1.01 9.27 22.00
N ILE A 100 0.50 10.07 21.06
CA ILE A 100 -0.45 11.16 21.36
C ILE A 100 -1.75 10.60 21.96
N ASP A 101 -2.32 9.55 21.37
CA ASP A 101 -3.59 8.94 21.81
C ASP A 101 -3.47 8.33 23.23
N LEU A 102 -2.31 7.74 23.55
CA LEU A 102 -2.00 7.22 24.89
C LEU A 102 -1.86 8.33 25.94
N LEU A 103 -1.29 9.47 25.54
CA LEU A 103 -1.08 10.63 26.42
C LEU A 103 -2.39 11.40 26.69
N GLN A 104 -3.37 11.35 25.78
CA GLN A 104 -4.67 12.01 25.96
C GLN A 104 -5.71 11.17 26.76
N SER A 105 -5.42 9.92 27.07
CA SER A 105 -6.36 9.03 27.77
C SER A 105 -6.27 9.16 29.29
N ASP A 106 -7.37 9.57 29.93
CA ASP A 106 -7.46 9.86 31.38
C ASP A 106 -7.65 8.63 32.32
N ASP A 107 -7.77 7.38 31.83
CA ASP A 107 -8.03 6.19 32.69
C ASP A 107 -7.12 4.96 32.41
N PRO A 108 -6.38 4.37 33.39
CA PRO A 108 -5.26 3.44 33.12
C PRO A 108 -5.62 1.98 32.79
N THR A 109 -6.83 1.50 33.14
CA THR A 109 -7.14 0.04 33.13
C THR A 109 -8.27 -0.37 32.19
N ILE A 110 -9.39 0.35 32.14
CA ILE A 110 -10.51 0.03 31.22
C ILE A 110 -10.24 0.56 29.81
N ASN A 111 -9.59 1.72 29.71
CA ASN A 111 -9.27 2.33 28.42
C ASN A 111 -8.12 1.61 27.70
N ARG A 112 -7.24 0.91 28.41
CA ARG A 112 -6.05 0.31 27.80
C ARG A 112 -6.39 -0.82 26.84
N SER A 113 -7.37 -1.65 27.17
CA SER A 113 -7.87 -2.71 26.30
C SER A 113 -8.70 -2.17 25.14
N GLU A 114 -9.49 -1.11 25.35
CA GLU A 114 -10.25 -0.43 24.29
C GLU A 114 -9.34 0.31 23.30
N ILE A 115 -8.30 0.99 23.79
CA ILE A 115 -7.28 1.67 22.98
C ILE A 115 -6.44 0.63 22.24
N LEU A 116 -5.97 -0.43 22.91
CA LEU A 116 -5.25 -1.53 22.24
C LEU A 116 -6.11 -2.18 21.15
N PHE A 117 -7.42 -2.31 21.40
CA PHE A 117 -8.37 -2.87 20.45
C PHE A 117 -8.59 -1.95 19.24
N LYS A 118 -8.95 -0.69 19.47
CA LYS A 118 -9.11 0.34 18.42
C LYS A 118 -7.83 0.48 17.61
N GLN A 119 -6.68 0.50 18.27
CA GLN A 119 -5.38 0.62 17.64
C GLN A 119 -5.05 -0.61 16.77
N HIS A 120 -5.32 -1.82 17.25
CA HIS A 120 -5.09 -3.04 16.47
C HIS A 120 -6.03 -3.08 15.26
N ASP A 121 -7.30 -2.72 15.43
CA ASP A 121 -8.28 -2.65 14.34
C ASP A 121 -7.92 -1.58 13.30
N LEU A 122 -7.49 -0.39 13.72
CA LEU A 122 -7.03 0.69 12.84
C LEU A 122 -5.75 0.32 12.08
N GLN A 123 -4.77 -0.29 12.76
CA GLN A 123 -3.53 -0.75 12.12
C GLN A 123 -3.84 -1.82 11.07
N LEU A 124 -4.73 -2.77 11.40
CA LEU A 124 -5.11 -3.85 10.50
C LEU A 124 -5.95 -3.36 9.32
N LYS A 125 -6.95 -2.53 9.56
CA LYS A 125 -7.77 -1.89 8.50
C LYS A 125 -6.92 -1.03 7.57
N ARG A 126 -5.88 -0.38 8.09
CA ARG A 126 -4.96 0.41 7.27
C ARG A 126 -3.95 -0.44 6.51
N TYR A 127 -3.40 -1.50 7.11
CA TYR A 127 -2.60 -2.48 6.36
C TYR A 127 -3.43 -3.14 5.26
N TYR A 128 -4.73 -3.34 5.54
CA TYR A 128 -5.71 -3.85 4.60
C TYR A 128 -5.92 -2.85 3.45
N ASP A 129 -6.27 -1.61 3.74
CA ASP A 129 -6.48 -0.55 2.73
C ASP A 129 -5.20 -0.23 1.94
N LEU A 130 -4.04 -0.23 2.60
CA LEU A 130 -2.76 0.02 1.94
C LEU A 130 -2.40 -1.14 1.01
N ASN A 131 -2.59 -2.40 1.44
CA ASN A 131 -2.44 -3.55 0.54
C ASN A 131 -3.47 -3.50 -0.59
N LEU A 132 -4.74 -3.18 -0.34
CA LEU A 132 -5.79 -3.09 -1.37
C LEU A 132 -5.43 -2.04 -2.43
N ARG A 133 -5.00 -0.86 -2.00
CA ARG A 133 -4.65 0.26 -2.87
C ARG A 133 -3.33 0.03 -3.61
N GLN A 134 -2.34 -0.57 -2.95
CA GLN A 134 -1.07 -0.94 -3.56
C GLN A 134 -1.26 -2.12 -4.55
N ASN A 135 -2.19 -3.02 -4.26
CA ASN A 135 -2.56 -4.13 -5.13
C ASN A 135 -3.38 -3.67 -6.34
N SER A 136 -4.31 -2.74 -6.17
CA SER A 136 -5.11 -2.16 -7.27
C SER A 136 -4.23 -1.45 -8.32
N PHE A 137 -3.11 -0.85 -7.90
CA PHE A 137 -2.12 -0.31 -8.85
C PHE A 137 -1.48 -1.41 -9.70
N VAL A 138 -1.09 -2.54 -9.07
CA VAL A 138 -0.48 -3.69 -9.76
C VAL A 138 -1.44 -4.31 -10.78
N PHE A 139 -2.75 -4.33 -10.49
CA PHE A 139 -3.78 -4.73 -11.45
C PHE A 139 -3.79 -3.86 -12.71
N TRP A 140 -3.75 -2.54 -12.53
CA TRP A 140 -3.77 -1.61 -13.65
C TRP A 140 -2.50 -1.72 -14.51
N VAL A 141 -1.34 -1.91 -13.87
CA VAL A 141 -0.06 -2.20 -14.56
C VAL A 141 -0.18 -3.48 -15.40
N GLY A 142 -0.79 -4.55 -14.85
CA GLY A 142 -1.04 -5.79 -15.58
C GLY A 142 -1.92 -5.58 -16.82
N ILE A 143 -3.03 -4.86 -16.69
CA ILE A 143 -3.91 -4.50 -17.81
C ILE A 143 -3.15 -3.70 -18.88
N CYS A 144 -2.39 -2.68 -18.49
CA CYS A 144 -1.62 -1.86 -19.43
C CYS A 144 -0.56 -2.67 -20.17
N CYS A 145 0.07 -3.62 -19.50
CA CYS A 145 1.09 -4.49 -20.09
C CYS A 145 0.49 -5.44 -21.14
N ILE A 146 -0.72 -5.96 -20.91
CA ILE A 146 -1.44 -6.78 -21.90
C ILE A 146 -1.83 -5.93 -23.12
N VAL A 147 -2.39 -4.73 -22.88
CA VAL A 147 -2.75 -3.80 -23.97
C VAL A 147 -1.51 -3.42 -24.79
N LEU A 148 -0.38 -3.12 -24.14
CA LEU A 148 0.90 -2.87 -24.81
C LEU A 148 1.38 -4.06 -25.63
N GLY A 149 1.25 -5.29 -25.12
CA GLY A 149 1.59 -6.51 -25.86
C GLY A 149 0.81 -6.64 -27.16
N PHE A 150 -0.50 -6.37 -27.13
CA PHE A 150 -1.33 -6.32 -28.33
C PHE A 150 -0.98 -5.17 -29.27
N ILE A 151 -0.61 -3.99 -28.73
CA ILE A 151 -0.14 -2.87 -29.54
C ILE A 151 1.15 -3.24 -30.28
N PHE A 152 2.11 -3.89 -29.62
CA PHE A 152 3.34 -4.38 -30.27
C PHE A 152 3.05 -5.39 -31.38
N LEU A 153 2.13 -6.32 -31.15
CA LEU A 153 1.68 -7.25 -32.18
C LEU A 153 1.02 -6.53 -33.37
N GLY A 154 0.18 -5.53 -33.10
CA GLY A 154 -0.46 -4.71 -34.14
C GLY A 154 0.54 -3.88 -34.96
N ILE A 155 1.49 -3.20 -34.30
CA ILE A 155 2.53 -2.41 -34.95
C ILE A 155 3.43 -3.30 -35.81
N THR A 156 3.81 -4.46 -35.32
CA THR A 156 4.69 -5.38 -36.05
C THR A 156 4.00 -5.98 -37.26
N MET A 157 2.71 -6.33 -37.14
CA MET A 157 1.89 -6.76 -38.28
C MET A 157 1.71 -5.64 -39.31
N TYR A 158 1.50 -4.40 -38.86
CA TYR A 158 1.40 -3.24 -39.74
C TYR A 158 2.71 -2.94 -40.50
N LEU A 159 3.87 -3.02 -39.83
CA LEU A 159 5.19 -2.82 -40.45
C LEU A 159 5.49 -3.88 -41.52
N ILE A 160 5.10 -5.13 -41.28
CA ILE A 160 5.24 -6.22 -42.27
C ILE A 160 4.31 -5.99 -43.46
N SER A 161 3.06 -5.59 -43.21
CA SER A 161 2.04 -5.38 -44.25
C SER A 161 2.26 -4.14 -45.11
N SER A 162 2.85 -3.09 -44.56
CA SER A 162 3.06 -1.80 -45.24
C SER A 162 4.27 -1.77 -46.18
N ASN A 163 5.02 -2.88 -46.31
CA ASN A 163 6.22 -2.99 -47.17
C ASN A 163 7.33 -1.94 -46.89
N ILE A 164 7.27 -1.24 -45.74
CA ILE A 164 8.26 -0.23 -45.33
C ILE A 164 9.65 -0.86 -45.18
N LEU A 165 9.69 -2.11 -44.74
CA LEU A 165 10.90 -2.93 -44.70
C LEU A 165 11.12 -3.52 -46.10
N GLY A 166 11.83 -2.79 -46.95
CA GLY A 166 12.09 -3.19 -48.35
C GLY A 166 12.86 -4.52 -48.50
N ASP A 167 13.46 -5.04 -47.43
CA ASP A 167 14.20 -6.30 -47.43
C ASP A 167 13.48 -7.42 -46.64
N SER A 168 13.61 -8.65 -47.16
CA SER A 168 12.98 -9.84 -46.58
C SER A 168 13.63 -10.28 -45.26
N GLN A 169 14.93 -10.06 -45.05
CA GLN A 169 15.56 -10.35 -43.75
C GLN A 169 15.07 -9.40 -42.68
N ASN A 170 14.95 -8.10 -42.99
CA ASN A 170 14.44 -7.11 -42.03
C ASN A 170 13.02 -7.45 -41.59
N LYS A 171 12.15 -7.90 -42.50
CA LYS A 171 10.78 -8.35 -42.15
C LYS A 171 10.78 -9.52 -41.19
N ILE A 172 11.65 -10.52 -41.40
CA ILE A 172 11.77 -11.68 -40.52
C ILE A 172 12.26 -11.25 -39.13
N ILE A 173 13.26 -10.37 -39.07
CA ILE A 173 13.79 -9.84 -37.80
C ILE A 173 12.70 -9.11 -37.02
N VAL A 174 11.98 -8.16 -37.67
CA VAL A 174 10.90 -7.40 -37.02
C VAL A 174 9.73 -8.30 -36.63
N ALA A 175 9.38 -9.29 -37.44
CA ALA A 175 8.35 -10.28 -37.09
C ALA A 175 8.75 -11.10 -35.85
N ALA A 176 9.98 -11.60 -35.81
CA ALA A 176 10.49 -12.40 -34.70
C ALA A 176 10.58 -11.58 -33.41
N THR A 177 11.18 -10.39 -33.46
CA THR A 177 11.30 -9.52 -32.28
C THR A 177 9.92 -9.02 -31.82
N GLY A 178 9.03 -8.70 -32.74
CA GLY A 178 7.68 -8.23 -32.46
C GLY A 178 6.80 -9.26 -31.77
N THR A 179 6.79 -10.48 -32.31
CA THR A 179 6.07 -11.60 -31.70
C THR A 179 6.65 -11.98 -30.34
N LEU A 180 7.98 -12.02 -30.20
CA LEU A 180 8.64 -12.30 -28.92
C LEU A 180 8.29 -11.24 -27.87
N ALA A 181 8.33 -9.96 -28.23
CA ALA A 181 7.96 -8.85 -27.34
C ALA A 181 6.48 -8.91 -26.93
N GLY A 182 5.58 -9.20 -27.87
CA GLY A 182 4.14 -9.35 -27.59
C GLY A 182 3.84 -10.50 -26.63
N ILE A 183 4.44 -11.67 -26.87
CA ILE A 183 4.27 -12.86 -26.02
C ILE A 183 4.81 -12.57 -24.60
N LEU A 184 6.01 -12.01 -24.51
CA LEU A 184 6.65 -11.76 -23.21
C LEU A 184 5.87 -10.71 -22.41
N SER A 185 5.41 -9.62 -23.06
CA SER A 185 4.58 -8.59 -22.43
C SER A 185 3.27 -9.18 -21.89
N ASN A 186 2.57 -10.00 -22.67
CA ASN A 186 1.33 -10.64 -22.23
C ASN A 186 1.56 -11.63 -21.07
N PHE A 187 2.65 -12.38 -21.09
CA PHE A 187 3.02 -13.29 -20.00
C PHE A 187 3.27 -12.53 -18.68
N ILE A 188 4.00 -11.41 -18.75
CA ILE A 188 4.23 -10.54 -17.59
C ILE A 188 2.92 -9.97 -17.06
N GLY A 189 2.05 -9.48 -17.94
CA GLY A 189 0.71 -9.01 -17.56
C GLY A 189 -0.13 -10.08 -16.86
N ALA A 190 -0.09 -11.33 -17.33
CA ALA A 190 -0.77 -12.45 -16.71
C ALA A 190 -0.22 -12.78 -15.31
N ILE A 191 1.10 -12.73 -15.10
CA ILE A 191 1.71 -12.88 -13.77
C ILE A 191 1.21 -11.80 -12.81
N TYR A 192 1.16 -10.54 -13.25
CA TYR A 192 0.67 -9.44 -12.43
C TYR A 192 -0.80 -9.59 -12.05
N LEU A 193 -1.65 -10.04 -12.98
CA LEU A 193 -3.05 -10.38 -12.68
C LEU A 193 -3.17 -11.50 -11.65
N LYS A 194 -2.36 -12.56 -11.78
CA LYS A 194 -2.35 -13.68 -10.81
C LYS A 194 -1.89 -13.21 -9.44
N MET A 195 -0.86 -12.37 -9.37
CA MET A 195 -0.38 -11.76 -8.14
C MET A 195 -1.49 -10.92 -7.48
N HIS A 196 -2.20 -10.13 -8.29
CA HIS A 196 -3.31 -9.32 -7.80
C HIS A 196 -4.42 -10.16 -7.15
N THR A 197 -4.86 -11.23 -7.82
CA THR A 197 -5.87 -12.15 -7.31
C THR A 197 -5.42 -12.81 -6.00
N ASN A 198 -4.16 -13.26 -5.92
CA ASN A 198 -3.62 -13.85 -4.70
C ASN A 198 -3.61 -12.84 -3.54
N SER A 199 -3.20 -11.60 -3.81
CA SER A 199 -3.22 -10.53 -2.82
C SER A 199 -4.64 -10.20 -2.35
N ILE A 200 -5.65 -10.16 -3.22
CA ILE A 200 -7.07 -10.00 -2.82
C ILE A 200 -7.53 -11.16 -1.93
N LYS A 201 -7.14 -12.39 -2.25
CA LYS A 201 -7.52 -13.56 -1.46
C LYS A 201 -6.94 -13.49 -0.05
N SER A 202 -5.64 -13.22 0.08
CA SER A 202 -4.98 -13.04 1.39
C SER A 202 -5.60 -11.92 2.20
N LEU A 203 -6.00 -10.85 1.51
CA LEU A 203 -6.64 -9.70 2.12
C LEU A 203 -8.05 -10.03 2.65
N THR A 204 -8.83 -10.80 1.90
CA THR A 204 -10.15 -11.28 2.32
C THR A 204 -10.04 -12.20 3.54
N GLN A 205 -9.08 -13.12 3.55
CA GLN A 205 -8.81 -13.98 4.72
C GLN A 205 -8.43 -13.15 5.95
N PHE A 206 -7.64 -12.09 5.76
CA PHE A 206 -7.28 -11.18 6.83
C PHE A 206 -8.49 -10.40 7.37
N HIS A 207 -9.38 -9.93 6.49
CA HIS A 207 -10.63 -9.29 6.90
C HIS A 207 -11.48 -10.23 7.77
N ASN A 208 -11.66 -11.48 7.35
CA ASN A 208 -12.39 -12.47 8.14
C ASN A 208 -11.74 -12.68 9.51
N ARG A 209 -10.41 -12.72 9.58
CA ARG A 209 -9.67 -12.80 10.85
C ARG A 209 -9.85 -11.56 11.73
N ILE A 210 -9.93 -10.36 11.16
CA ILE A 210 -10.21 -9.11 11.89
C ILE A 210 -11.60 -9.18 12.49
N VAL A 211 -12.61 -9.53 11.68
CA VAL A 211 -14.01 -9.62 12.13
C VAL A 211 -14.12 -10.58 13.32
N ASN A 212 -13.50 -11.76 13.24
CA ASN A 212 -13.50 -12.71 14.36
C ASN A 212 -12.78 -12.14 15.60
N THR A 213 -11.65 -11.45 15.41
CA THR A 213 -10.94 -10.80 16.52
C THR A 213 -11.78 -9.68 17.15
N HIS A 214 -12.52 -8.91 16.35
CA HIS A 214 -13.43 -7.87 16.79
C HIS A 214 -14.55 -8.44 17.66
N HIS A 215 -15.20 -9.52 17.21
CA HIS A 215 -16.21 -10.21 18.01
C HIS A 215 -15.65 -10.73 19.34
N PHE A 216 -14.40 -11.20 19.36
CA PHE A 216 -13.75 -11.65 20.58
C PHE A 216 -13.54 -10.52 21.60
N TYR A 217 -12.95 -9.40 21.20
CA TYR A 217 -12.74 -8.26 22.10
C TYR A 217 -14.05 -7.64 22.57
N PHE A 218 -15.05 -7.55 21.68
CA PHE A 218 -16.39 -7.09 22.06
C PHE A 218 -17.03 -8.03 23.09
N SER A 219 -16.88 -9.34 22.93
CA SER A 219 -17.35 -10.32 23.92
C SER A 219 -16.65 -10.14 25.26
N ASN A 220 -15.33 -9.92 25.27
CA ASN A 220 -14.57 -9.68 26.50
C ASN A 220 -15.01 -8.38 27.21
N PHE A 221 -15.30 -7.32 26.44
CA PHE A 221 -15.88 -6.08 26.97
C PHE A 221 -17.25 -6.33 27.63
N LEU A 222 -18.16 -7.05 26.96
CA LEU A 222 -19.46 -7.40 27.54
C LEU A 222 -19.31 -8.21 28.84
N ILE A 223 -18.35 -9.14 28.89
CA ILE A 223 -18.07 -9.93 30.09
C ILE A 223 -17.54 -9.07 31.24
N SER A 224 -16.71 -8.06 30.95
CA SER A 224 -16.22 -7.14 31.99
C SER A 224 -17.31 -6.30 32.64
N GLN A 225 -18.45 -6.09 31.97
CA GLN A 225 -19.60 -5.37 32.53
C GLN A 225 -20.46 -6.23 33.48
N ILE A 226 -20.19 -7.53 33.60
CA ILE A 226 -20.89 -8.41 34.53
C ILE A 226 -20.41 -8.13 35.96
N SER A 227 -21.31 -7.64 36.82
CA SER A 227 -21.01 -7.26 38.20
C SER A 227 -20.70 -8.45 39.11
N ASP A 228 -21.30 -9.62 38.83
CA ASP A 228 -21.08 -10.86 39.58
C ASP A 228 -19.77 -11.55 39.14
N GLU A 229 -18.80 -11.61 40.06
CA GLU A 229 -17.48 -12.21 39.84
C GLU A 229 -17.58 -13.66 39.35
N HIS A 230 -18.47 -14.45 39.96
CA HIS A 230 -18.56 -15.88 39.69
C HIS A 230 -19.13 -16.13 38.29
N LYS A 231 -20.18 -15.39 37.90
CA LYS A 231 -20.73 -15.44 36.53
C LYS A 231 -19.76 -14.91 35.49
N ARG A 232 -18.96 -13.91 35.83
CA ARG A 232 -17.94 -13.35 34.94
C ARG A 232 -16.84 -14.37 34.63
N GLN A 233 -16.31 -15.03 35.66
CA GLN A 233 -15.32 -16.11 35.53
C GLN A 233 -15.86 -17.30 34.72
N GLU A 234 -17.10 -17.72 34.99
CA GLU A 234 -17.77 -18.79 34.26
C GLU A 234 -17.95 -18.45 32.76
N THR A 235 -18.35 -17.22 32.46
CA THR A 235 -18.54 -16.77 31.08
C THR A 235 -17.22 -16.66 30.31
N LEU A 236 -16.14 -16.22 30.98
CA LEU A 236 -14.77 -16.23 30.44
C LEU A 236 -14.30 -17.66 30.12
N ALA A 237 -14.55 -18.61 31.03
CA ALA A 237 -14.19 -20.01 30.81
C ALA A 237 -14.96 -20.61 29.61
N ASN A 238 -16.26 -20.33 29.50
CA ASN A 238 -17.07 -20.75 28.36
C ASN A 238 -16.62 -20.12 27.04
N LEU A 239 -16.25 -18.84 27.04
CA LEU A 239 -15.67 -18.18 25.87
C LEU A 239 -14.36 -18.85 25.43
N ALA A 240 -13.47 -19.15 26.38
CA ALA A 240 -12.21 -19.84 26.10
C ALA A 240 -12.41 -21.25 25.53
N LEU A 241 -13.35 -22.02 26.09
CA LEU A 241 -13.71 -23.36 25.60
C LEU A 241 -14.27 -23.31 24.16
N ASN A 242 -15.15 -22.36 23.87
CA ASN A 242 -15.73 -22.20 22.54
C ASN A 242 -14.68 -21.83 21.47
N ILE A 243 -13.72 -20.95 21.80
CA ILE A 243 -12.64 -20.57 20.89
C ILE A 243 -11.66 -21.73 20.64
N SER A 244 -11.38 -22.52 21.67
CA SER A 244 -10.55 -23.72 21.56
C SER A 244 -11.19 -24.77 20.63
N ASN A 245 -12.51 -24.96 20.74
CA ASN A 245 -13.24 -25.91 19.90
C ASN A 245 -13.41 -25.41 18.46
N ASP A 246 -13.61 -24.11 18.23
CA ASP A 246 -13.78 -23.54 16.89
C ASP A 246 -12.53 -23.79 16.00
N LYS A 247 -11.32 -23.57 16.54
CA LYS A 247 -10.05 -23.88 15.86
C LYS A 247 -9.84 -25.36 15.53
N SER A 248 -10.49 -26.28 16.26
CA SER A 248 -10.38 -27.72 16.01
C SER A 248 -11.20 -28.18 14.79
N THR A 249 -12.09 -27.32 14.29
CA THR A 249 -13.02 -27.64 13.20
C THR A 249 -12.50 -27.18 11.82
N GLU A 250 -11.71 -26.10 11.75
CA GLU A 250 -11.04 -25.66 10.51
C GLU A 250 -9.88 -26.59 10.08
N GLY A 251 -9.29 -27.35 11.01
CA GLY A 251 -8.21 -28.31 10.70
C GLY A 251 -8.66 -29.69 10.20
N LYS A 252 -9.98 -29.91 10.01
CA LYS A 252 -10.54 -31.20 9.54
C LYS A 252 -11.10 -31.16 8.11
N ILE A 253 -10.87 -30.06 7.39
CA ILE A 253 -11.22 -29.93 5.98
C ILE A 253 -9.94 -29.62 5.18
N GLU A 254 -9.00 -30.55 5.21
CA GLU A 254 -7.99 -30.76 4.16
C GLU A 254 -8.01 -32.23 3.75
#